data_AF-V8N7Q8-F1
#
_entry.id   AF-V8N7Q8-F1
#
_cell.length_a   1.000
_cell.length_b   1.000
_cell.length_c   1.000
_cell.angle_alpha   90.00
_cell.angle_beta   90.00
_cell.angle_gamma   90.00
#
_symmetry.space_group_name_H-M   'P 1'
#
loop_
_entity.id
_entity.type
_entity.pdbx_description
1 polymer ?
#
loop_
_entity_poly.entity_id
_entity_poly.type
_entity_poly.pdbx_seq_one_letter_code
_entity_poly.pdbx_strand_id
1 'polypeptide(L)'
;MFPQSLDEIPLMPLFPLEDYEGLMPLPQKWDFVLVCDDHRRNSEKDRKKKKFLEELHRKGFIIKTIKDQKLFYGVHAPSGIFRKYQWLLNNPDNEWEHLFPEQLDYQQSAINSTRIRIVSFILQNTEIPNTKEKLRELIKKKVFETAFPLHERENLGKFLKMNWAQWRELSCTQPIQEIRTYFGEKIALYYAWLGWYTRVLLIAAVPGCILFIYGLISFSSSQIRLVDPPIYKASHVPTLDLSCQEQA
;
A
#
# COMPACT_ATOMS: atom_id res chain seq x y z
N MET A 1 29.35 7.48 40.81
CA MET A 1 28.23 7.69 41.75
C MET A 1 26.95 7.56 40.94
N PHE A 2 26.38 6.35 40.90
CA PHE A 2 25.12 6.07 40.20
C PHE A 2 23.99 6.28 41.22
N PRO A 3 22.92 7.03 40.90
CA PRO A 3 21.72 6.97 41.72
C PRO A 3 20.88 5.76 41.31
N GLN A 4 20.71 4.85 42.25
CA GLN A 4 19.65 3.85 42.30
C GLN A 4 18.36 4.52 42.80
N SER A 5 17.26 4.42 42.06
CA SER A 5 15.89 4.39 42.60
C SER A 5 14.93 4.22 41.42
N LEU A 6 14.50 2.99 41.17
CA LEU A 6 13.50 2.66 40.15
C LEU A 6 12.30 2.07 40.89
N ASP A 7 11.69 2.85 41.77
CA ASP A 7 10.46 2.47 42.46
C ASP A 7 9.57 3.72 42.59
N GLU A 8 8.28 3.52 42.31
CA GLU A 8 7.16 4.48 42.39
C GLU A 8 6.95 5.42 41.20
N ILE A 9 6.45 4.88 40.08
CA ILE A 9 5.58 5.64 39.18
C ILE A 9 4.16 5.60 39.79
N PRO A 10 3.60 6.71 40.30
CA PRO A 10 2.25 6.70 40.82
C PRO A 10 1.27 6.44 39.67
N LEU A 11 0.50 5.36 39.78
CA LEU A 11 -0.63 5.08 38.88
C LEU A 11 -1.64 6.21 39.02
N MET A 12 -1.65 7.11 38.05
CA MET A 12 -2.61 8.21 37.98
C MET A 12 -4.03 7.63 37.90
N PRO A 13 -5.00 8.13 38.69
CA PRO A 13 -6.36 7.61 38.68
C PRO A 13 -6.99 7.80 37.30
N LEU A 14 -7.69 6.76 36.84
CA LEU A 14 -8.54 6.81 35.66
C LEU A 14 -9.68 7.79 35.96
N PHE A 15 -9.60 9.03 35.48
CA PHE A 15 -10.74 9.94 35.54
C PHE A 15 -11.90 9.35 34.71
N PRO A 16 -13.12 9.24 35.26
CA PRO A 16 -14.30 8.81 34.50
C PRO A 16 -14.57 9.77 33.34
N LEU A 17 -14.77 9.20 32.15
CA LEU A 17 -15.02 9.93 30.91
C LEU A 17 -16.54 10.10 30.72
N GLU A 18 -17.23 10.69 31.71
CA GLU A 18 -18.71 10.65 31.75
C GLU A 18 -19.44 11.98 31.43
N ASP A 19 -18.79 13.13 31.26
CA ASP A 19 -19.53 14.41 31.11
C ASP A 19 -19.17 15.25 29.87
N TYR A 20 -19.12 14.66 28.67
CA TYR A 20 -18.95 15.43 27.42
C TYR A 20 -19.82 14.94 26.24
N GLU A 21 -21.05 14.48 26.50
CA GLU A 21 -22.02 14.11 25.44
C GLU A 21 -22.73 15.30 24.77
N GLY A 22 -22.52 16.55 25.22
CA GLY A 22 -23.16 17.74 24.65
C GLY A 22 -22.26 18.47 23.65
N LEU A 23 -22.61 18.43 22.36
CA LEU A 23 -21.99 19.17 21.23
C LEU A 23 -20.58 18.73 20.80
N MET A 24 -20.46 17.53 20.22
CA MET A 24 -19.37 17.27 19.27
C MET A 24 -19.90 17.49 17.84
N PRO A 25 -19.39 18.46 17.06
CA PRO A 25 -19.78 18.62 15.66
C PRO A 25 -19.45 17.33 14.90
N LEU A 26 -20.35 16.93 14.00
CA LEU A 26 -20.13 15.75 13.16
C LEU A 26 -18.77 15.85 12.46
N PRO A 27 -17.99 14.75 12.41
CA PRO A 27 -16.68 14.79 11.82
C PRO A 27 -16.76 15.19 10.35
N GLN A 28 -15.92 16.15 9.95
CA GLN A 28 -15.81 16.61 8.56
C GLN A 28 -15.21 15.52 7.65
N LYS A 29 -14.56 14.50 8.21
CA LYS A 29 -13.84 13.44 7.49
C LYS A 29 -14.04 12.06 8.12
N TRP A 30 -14.23 11.03 7.29
CA TRP A 30 -14.37 9.63 7.69
C TRP A 30 -13.08 8.85 7.45
N ASP A 31 -12.71 7.96 8.38
CA ASP A 31 -11.44 7.20 8.31
C ASP A 31 -11.63 5.85 7.60
N PHE A 32 -12.73 5.17 7.89
CA PHE A 32 -13.05 3.84 7.35
C PHE A 32 -14.52 3.74 6.96
N VAL A 33 -14.83 2.86 6.01
CA VAL A 33 -16.18 2.44 5.69
C VAL A 33 -16.28 0.93 5.78
N LEU A 34 -17.26 0.46 6.54
CA LEU A 34 -17.67 -0.95 6.60
C LEU A 34 -18.88 -1.14 5.70
N VAL A 35 -18.82 -2.13 4.82
CA VAL A 35 -19.90 -2.46 3.89
C VAL A 35 -20.60 -3.73 4.37
N CYS A 36 -21.93 -3.69 4.43
CA CYS A 36 -22.79 -4.84 4.72
C CYS A 36 -23.90 -4.96 3.69
N ASP A 37 -24.31 -6.19 3.41
CA ASP A 37 -25.59 -6.45 2.76
C ASP A 37 -26.76 -6.17 3.70
N ASP A 38 -27.93 -5.88 3.13
CA ASP A 38 -29.17 -5.77 3.89
C ASP A 38 -29.64 -7.18 4.33
N HIS A 39 -29.11 -7.65 5.46
CA HIS A 39 -29.51 -8.91 6.05
C HIS A 39 -30.91 -8.81 6.67
N ARG A 40 -31.68 -9.91 6.64
CA ARG A 40 -32.97 -10.00 7.36
C ARG A 40 -32.78 -9.53 8.80
N ARG A 41 -33.66 -8.61 9.21
CA ARG A 41 -33.69 -8.03 10.56
C ARG A 41 -33.69 -9.16 11.59
N ASN A 42 -32.80 -9.08 12.58
CA ASN A 42 -32.61 -10.09 13.64
C ASN A 42 -31.97 -11.43 13.22
N SER A 43 -31.35 -11.52 12.04
CA SER A 43 -30.47 -12.63 11.71
C SER A 43 -29.30 -12.73 12.71
N GLU A 44 -28.73 -13.92 12.90
CA GLU A 44 -27.50 -14.12 13.68
C GLU A 44 -26.39 -13.14 13.23
N LYS A 45 -26.31 -12.89 11.92
CA LYS A 45 -25.39 -11.91 11.32
C LYS A 45 -25.71 -10.48 11.75
N ASP A 46 -26.98 -10.08 11.76
CA ASP A 46 -27.41 -8.75 12.21
C ASP A 46 -27.10 -8.53 13.69
N ARG A 47 -27.29 -9.56 14.52
CA ARG A 47 -26.92 -9.52 15.95
C ARG A 47 -25.40 -9.38 16.15
N LYS A 48 -24.59 -10.15 15.41
CA LYS A 48 -23.13 -10.06 15.45
C LYS A 48 -22.63 -8.69 14.99
N LYS A 49 -23.21 -8.17 13.91
CA LYS A 49 -22.94 -6.82 13.39
C LYS A 49 -23.22 -5.75 14.45
N LYS A 50 -24.40 -5.75 15.05
CA LYS A 50 -24.78 -4.78 16.10
C LYS A 50 -23.82 -4.81 17.28
N LYS A 51 -23.51 -6.01 17.81
CA LYS A 51 -22.52 -6.17 18.89
C LYS A 51 -21.16 -5.60 18.52
N PHE A 52 -20.68 -5.83 17.30
CA PHE A 52 -19.41 -5.27 16.87
C PHE A 52 -19.43 -3.74 16.79
N LEU A 53 -20.52 -3.14 16.30
CA LEU A 53 -20.68 -1.68 16.25
C LEU A 53 -20.80 -1.06 17.65
N GLU A 54 -21.50 -1.70 18.57
CA GLU A 54 -21.57 -1.30 19.98
C GLU A 54 -20.19 -1.30 20.64
N GLU A 55 -19.37 -2.31 20.36
CA GLU A 55 -17.99 -2.38 20.84
C GLU A 55 -17.11 -1.25 20.30
N LEU A 56 -17.31 -0.84 19.05
CA LEU A 56 -16.63 0.31 18.48
C LEU A 56 -17.08 1.62 19.14
N HIS A 57 -18.38 1.79 19.39
CA HIS A 57 -18.90 2.94 20.14
C HIS A 57 -18.30 2.99 21.55
N ARG A 58 -18.23 1.85 22.26
CA ARG A 58 -17.62 1.76 23.59
C ARG A 58 -16.15 2.16 23.60
N LYS A 59 -15.43 1.94 22.50
CA LYS A 59 -14.03 2.37 22.32
C LYS A 59 -13.89 3.85 21.92
N GLY A 60 -15.01 4.59 21.80
CA GLY A 60 -15.03 6.01 21.48
C GLY A 60 -15.06 6.33 19.98
N PHE A 61 -15.37 5.36 19.10
CA PHE A 61 -15.52 5.64 17.67
C PHE A 61 -16.89 6.25 17.38
N ILE A 62 -16.91 7.20 16.45
CA ILE A 62 -18.12 7.80 15.91
C ILE A 62 -18.50 7.02 14.66
N ILE A 63 -19.74 6.53 14.59
CA ILE A 63 -20.23 5.71 13.47
C ILE A 63 -21.46 6.38 12.86
N LYS A 64 -21.46 6.53 11.53
CA LYS A 64 -22.62 6.98 10.76
C LYS A 64 -23.08 5.89 9.82
N THR A 65 -24.39 5.66 9.78
CA THR A 65 -25.00 4.72 8.85
C THR A 65 -25.53 5.47 7.63
N ILE A 66 -25.21 4.97 6.44
CA ILE A 66 -25.71 5.45 5.16
C ILE A 66 -26.30 4.23 4.45
N LYS A 67 -27.53 4.36 3.93
CA LYS A 67 -28.22 3.27 3.24
C LYS A 67 -28.50 3.70 1.81
N ASP A 68 -27.88 2.99 0.88
CA ASP A 68 -28.15 3.10 -0.56
C ASP A 68 -28.64 1.74 -1.07
N GLN A 69 -27.92 1.12 -2.01
CA GLN A 69 -28.12 -0.29 -2.42
C GLN A 69 -27.62 -1.28 -1.36
N LYS A 70 -26.60 -0.88 -0.60
CA LYS A 70 -26.00 -1.61 0.52
C LYS A 70 -25.96 -0.72 1.75
N LEU A 71 -25.67 -1.32 2.90
CA LEU A 71 -25.48 -0.60 4.15
C LEU A 71 -24.00 -0.22 4.30
N PHE A 72 -23.76 1.08 4.41
CA PHE A 72 -22.43 1.64 4.63
C PHE A 72 -22.35 2.22 6.05
N TYR A 73 -21.36 1.78 6.82
CA TYR A 73 -21.05 2.36 8.12
C TYR A 73 -19.75 3.13 8.02
N GLY A 74 -19.83 4.46 8.02
CA GLY A 74 -18.68 5.33 8.15
C GLY A 74 -18.18 5.30 9.58
N VAL A 75 -16.89 5.05 9.77
CA VAL A 75 -16.21 5.02 11.07
C VAL A 75 -15.22 6.18 11.12
N HIS A 76 -15.31 6.96 12.19
CA HIS A 76 -14.41 8.06 12.49
C HIS A 76 -13.83 7.89 13.90
N ALA A 77 -12.52 8.06 14.02
CA ALA A 77 -11.83 8.07 15.30
C ALA A 77 -11.58 9.51 15.77
N PRO A 78 -12.06 9.91 16.96
CA PRO A 78 -11.71 11.20 17.53
C PRO A 78 -10.22 11.32 17.83
N SER A 79 -9.71 12.56 17.86
CA SER A 79 -8.30 12.90 18.14
C SER A 79 -7.80 12.28 19.45
N GLY A 80 -8.67 12.16 20.46
CA GLY A 80 -8.34 11.59 21.76
C GLY A 80 -7.85 10.14 21.71
N ILE A 81 -8.34 9.32 20.78
CA ILE A 81 -7.89 7.93 20.60
C ILE A 81 -6.40 7.90 20.21
N PHE A 82 -5.98 8.84 19.36
CA PHE A 82 -4.63 8.86 18.82
C PHE A 82 -3.58 9.28 19.84
N ARG A 83 -3.92 10.05 20.88
CA ARG A 83 -2.97 10.52 21.89
C ARG A 83 -2.18 9.36 22.51
N LYS A 84 -2.84 8.22 22.76
CA LYS A 84 -2.21 7.00 23.30
C LYS A 84 -1.23 6.36 22.33
N TYR A 85 -1.55 6.38 21.03
CA TYR A 85 -0.74 5.73 20.00
C TYR A 85 0.35 6.64 19.43
N GLN A 86 0.15 7.96 19.43
CA GLN A 86 1.18 8.94 19.07
C GLN A 86 2.39 8.80 19.98
N TRP A 87 2.19 8.58 21.28
CA TRP A 87 3.30 8.31 22.19
C TRP A 87 4.07 7.03 21.85
N LEU A 88 3.37 5.98 21.39
CA LEU A 88 4.01 4.72 20.98
C LEU A 88 4.70 4.80 19.61
N LEU A 89 4.28 5.74 18.77
CA LEU A 89 4.78 5.91 17.40
C LEU A 89 5.84 7.00 17.28
N ASN A 90 5.86 7.94 18.23
CA ASN A 90 6.94 8.91 18.34
C ASN A 90 8.20 8.18 18.76
N ASN A 91 9.09 8.01 17.79
CA ASN A 91 10.47 7.66 18.07
C ASN A 91 11.11 8.89 18.74
N PRO A 92 11.73 8.76 19.94
CA PRO A 92 12.37 9.90 20.60
C PRO A 92 13.50 10.53 19.75
N ASP A 93 14.02 9.80 18.77
CA ASP A 93 15.07 10.26 17.84
C ASP A 93 14.57 11.21 16.73
N ASN A 94 13.26 11.49 16.66
CA ASN A 94 12.64 12.34 15.64
C ASN A 94 12.71 13.85 15.96
N GLU A 95 13.55 14.29 16.90
CA GLU A 95 13.73 15.71 17.28
C GLU A 95 14.02 16.64 16.07
N TRP A 96 14.56 16.09 14.99
CA TRP A 96 14.94 16.83 13.78
C TRP A 96 13.78 17.20 12.84
N GLU A 97 12.56 16.69 13.06
CA GLU A 97 11.39 17.00 12.20
C GLU A 97 10.78 18.38 12.49
N HIS A 98 11.08 19.01 13.62
CA HIS A 98 10.55 20.33 13.99
C HIS A 98 11.32 21.52 13.37
N LEU A 99 12.44 21.28 12.69
CA LEU A 99 13.34 22.32 12.19
C LEU A 99 13.05 22.77 10.75
N PHE A 100 12.09 22.15 10.06
CA PHE A 100 11.76 22.45 8.66
C PHE A 100 10.26 22.78 8.48
N PRO A 101 9.86 24.07 8.60
CA PRO A 101 8.46 24.47 8.54
C PRO A 101 7.82 24.40 7.13
N GLU A 102 8.61 24.15 6.07
CA GLU A 102 8.13 24.06 4.69
C GLU A 102 7.42 22.72 4.35
N GLN A 103 7.36 21.78 5.31
CA GLN A 103 6.81 20.43 5.16
C GLN A 103 5.42 20.23 5.77
N LEU A 104 4.59 21.27 5.87
CA LEU A 104 3.26 21.18 6.50
C LEU A 104 2.32 20.18 5.79
N ASP A 105 2.31 20.16 4.46
CA ASP A 105 1.48 19.22 3.66
C ASP A 105 2.01 17.77 3.76
N TYR A 106 3.34 17.62 3.85
CA TYR A 106 3.99 16.32 4.08
C TYR A 106 3.70 15.80 5.49
N GLN A 107 3.74 16.65 6.51
CA GLN A 107 3.36 16.29 7.88
C GLN A 107 1.89 15.93 7.97
N GLN A 108 0.98 16.68 7.34
CA GLN A 108 -0.45 16.40 7.36
C GLN A 108 -0.78 15.04 6.69
N SER A 109 -0.08 14.69 5.61
CA SER A 109 -0.25 13.39 4.95
C SER A 109 0.38 12.22 5.72
N ALA A 110 1.51 12.42 6.39
CA ALA A 110 2.11 11.45 7.31
C ALA A 110 1.26 11.20 8.53
N ILE A 111 0.60 12.25 9.03
CA ILE A 111 -0.43 12.16 10.05
C ILE A 111 -1.62 11.36 9.53
N ASN A 112 -2.09 11.60 8.29
CA ASN A 112 -3.25 10.91 7.72
C ASN A 112 -3.03 9.40 7.51
N SER A 113 -1.88 8.98 6.96
CA SER A 113 -1.61 7.54 6.76
C SER A 113 -1.38 6.82 8.08
N THR A 114 -0.67 7.45 9.02
CA THR A 114 -0.48 6.95 10.38
C THR A 114 -1.82 6.83 11.12
N ARG A 115 -2.68 7.84 10.99
CA ARG A 115 -4.05 7.84 11.50
C ARG A 115 -4.83 6.64 10.97
N ILE A 116 -4.85 6.43 9.65
CA ILE A 116 -5.52 5.29 9.02
C ILE A 116 -4.96 3.95 9.53
N ARG A 117 -3.64 3.84 9.74
CA ARG A 117 -3.01 2.61 10.26
C ARG A 117 -3.43 2.30 11.69
N ILE A 118 -3.44 3.30 12.55
CA ILE A 118 -3.88 3.16 13.94
C ILE A 118 -5.34 2.72 13.96
N VAL A 119 -6.21 3.38 13.19
CA VAL A 119 -7.62 3.00 13.09
C VAL A 119 -7.77 1.58 12.56
N SER A 120 -7.05 1.23 11.49
CA SER A 120 -7.02 -0.12 10.92
C SER A 120 -6.61 -1.16 11.97
N PHE A 121 -5.57 -0.87 12.74
CA PHE A 121 -5.08 -1.74 13.80
C PHE A 121 -6.15 -1.94 14.89
N ILE A 122 -6.79 -0.86 15.35
CA ILE A 122 -7.83 -0.95 16.37
C ILE A 122 -9.04 -1.73 15.85
N LEU A 123 -9.50 -1.44 14.62
CA LEU A 123 -10.62 -2.15 13.99
C LEU A 123 -10.35 -3.65 13.86
N GLN A 124 -9.15 -4.02 13.41
CA GLN A 124 -8.78 -5.43 13.20
C GLN A 124 -8.57 -6.20 14.51
N ASN A 125 -8.19 -5.51 15.59
CA ASN A 125 -7.99 -6.10 16.92
C ASN A 125 -9.19 -5.95 17.86
N THR A 126 -10.27 -5.29 17.42
CA THR A 126 -11.51 -5.24 18.20
C THR A 126 -12.17 -6.62 18.14
N GLU A 127 -12.48 -7.14 19.32
CA GLU A 127 -13.08 -8.46 19.53
C GLU A 127 -14.48 -8.32 20.13
N ILE A 128 -15.41 -9.15 19.67
CA ILE A 128 -16.74 -9.24 20.28
C ILE A 128 -16.61 -9.99 21.64
N PRO A 129 -17.09 -9.43 22.77
CA PRO A 129 -16.86 -9.98 24.12
C PRO A 129 -17.20 -11.47 24.28
N ASN A 130 -18.31 -11.91 23.70
CA ASN A 130 -18.80 -13.27 23.91
C ASN A 130 -18.17 -14.31 22.97
N THR A 131 -17.73 -13.89 21.79
CA THR A 131 -17.33 -14.82 20.72
C THR A 131 -15.85 -14.70 20.37
N LYS A 132 -15.17 -13.65 20.85
CA LYS A 132 -13.78 -13.29 20.53
C LYS A 132 -13.52 -13.21 19.02
N GLU A 133 -14.58 -12.96 18.24
CA GLU A 133 -14.50 -12.81 16.79
C GLU A 133 -13.96 -11.43 16.45
N LYS A 134 -12.93 -11.40 15.59
CA LYS A 134 -12.32 -10.18 15.03
C LYS A 134 -12.98 -9.79 13.72
N LEU A 135 -12.74 -8.56 13.27
CA LEU A 135 -13.24 -8.04 11.98
C LEU A 135 -12.98 -8.99 10.80
N ARG A 136 -11.78 -9.58 10.72
CA ARG A 136 -11.43 -10.55 9.64
C ARG A 136 -12.34 -11.78 9.63
N GLU A 137 -12.70 -12.28 10.80
CA GLU A 137 -13.59 -13.44 10.92
C GLU A 137 -15.04 -13.06 10.58
N LEU A 138 -15.46 -11.85 10.94
CA LEU A 138 -16.78 -11.32 10.57
C LEU A 138 -16.90 -11.13 9.05
N ILE A 139 -15.81 -10.71 8.38
CA ILE A 139 -15.76 -10.62 6.91
C ILE A 139 -15.86 -12.02 6.29
N LYS A 140 -15.08 -13.00 6.77
CA LYS A 140 -15.16 -14.40 6.28
C LYS A 140 -16.55 -15.00 6.45
N LYS A 141 -17.23 -14.69 7.55
CA LYS A 141 -18.61 -15.14 7.84
C LYS A 141 -19.68 -14.36 7.07
N LYS A 142 -19.29 -13.44 6.18
CA LYS A 142 -20.19 -12.55 5.42
C LYS A 142 -21.18 -11.82 6.34
N VAL A 143 -20.70 -11.33 7.49
CA VAL A 143 -21.41 -10.38 8.37
C VAL A 143 -21.13 -8.96 7.91
N PHE A 144 -19.86 -8.71 7.60
CA PHE A 144 -19.42 -7.59 6.77
C PHE A 144 -19.00 -8.18 5.43
N GLU A 145 -19.24 -7.46 4.35
CA GLU A 145 -18.74 -7.85 3.04
C GLU A 145 -17.28 -7.46 2.91
N THR A 146 -16.98 -6.19 3.22
CA THR A 146 -15.64 -5.61 3.10
C THR A 146 -15.49 -4.41 4.02
N ALA A 147 -14.24 -4.05 4.31
CA ALA A 147 -13.88 -2.83 5.03
C ALA A 147 -12.81 -2.08 4.23
N PHE A 148 -13.00 -0.79 4.01
CA PHE A 148 -12.06 0.04 3.24
C PHE A 148 -11.66 1.30 4.02
N PRO A 149 -10.36 1.66 4.02
CA PRO A 149 -9.94 2.98 4.48
C PRO A 149 -10.40 4.04 3.49
N LEU A 150 -10.91 5.17 3.98
CA LEU A 150 -11.22 6.33 3.15
C LEU A 150 -9.98 7.20 3.04
N HIS A 151 -9.44 7.28 1.83
CA HIS A 151 -8.26 8.09 1.55
C HIS A 151 -8.65 9.44 0.95
N GLU A 152 -7.95 10.50 1.32
CA GLU A 152 -8.13 11.84 0.75
C GLU A 152 -7.45 11.89 -0.61
N ARG A 153 -8.22 11.60 -1.66
CA ARG A 153 -7.70 11.35 -3.02
C ARG A 153 -7.32 12.63 -3.76
N GLU A 154 -7.80 13.79 -3.31
CA GLU A 154 -7.88 14.97 -4.16
C GLU A 154 -6.57 15.74 -4.31
N ASN A 155 -5.77 15.87 -3.25
CA ASN A 155 -4.56 16.70 -3.30
C ASN A 155 -3.32 15.84 -3.54
N LEU A 156 -3.07 14.87 -2.66
CA LEU A 156 -1.86 14.05 -2.72
C LEU A 156 -1.90 13.02 -3.87
N GLY A 157 -3.06 12.43 -4.15
CA GLY A 157 -3.22 11.52 -5.28
C GLY A 157 -3.03 12.20 -6.64
N LYS A 158 -3.39 13.48 -6.77
CA LYS A 158 -3.13 14.26 -7.99
C LYS A 158 -1.65 14.62 -8.11
N PHE A 159 -1.00 15.03 -7.01
CA PHE A 159 0.44 15.31 -7.00
C PHE A 159 1.27 14.09 -7.42
N LEU A 160 1.05 12.94 -6.78
CA LEU A 160 1.77 11.70 -7.15
C LEU A 160 1.47 11.29 -8.60
N LYS A 161 0.23 11.46 -9.08
CA LYS A 161 -0.09 11.13 -10.48
C LYS A 161 0.63 12.06 -11.45
N MET A 162 0.75 13.35 -11.14
CA MET A 162 1.42 14.30 -12.02
C MET A 162 2.94 14.14 -11.99
N ASN A 163 3.55 13.95 -10.82
CA ASN A 163 5.01 13.99 -10.67
C ASN A 163 5.68 12.60 -10.63
N TRP A 164 4.92 11.51 -10.59
CA TRP A 164 5.52 10.17 -10.48
C TRP A 164 5.00 9.17 -11.52
N ALA A 165 3.74 9.28 -11.96
CA ALA A 165 3.17 8.36 -12.95
C ALA A 165 3.43 8.75 -14.43
N GLN A 166 4.34 9.70 -14.69
CA GLN A 166 4.72 10.11 -16.05
C GLN A 166 6.00 9.41 -16.52
N TRP A 167 5.93 8.76 -17.69
CA TRP A 167 7.07 8.08 -18.33
C TRP A 167 8.28 8.98 -18.57
N ARG A 168 8.09 10.29 -18.68
CA ARG A 168 9.17 11.27 -18.88
C ARG A 168 10.06 11.46 -17.65
N GLU A 169 9.59 11.09 -16.46
CA GLU A 169 10.31 11.26 -15.20
C GLU A 169 10.98 9.98 -14.69
N LEU A 170 10.99 8.91 -15.49
CA LEU A 170 11.67 7.64 -15.17
C LEU A 170 13.18 7.79 -14.88
N SER A 171 13.81 8.84 -15.40
CA SER A 171 15.21 9.19 -15.10
C SER A 171 15.38 10.10 -13.88
N CYS A 172 14.33 10.74 -13.38
CA CYS A 172 14.40 11.62 -12.22
C CYS A 172 14.35 10.81 -10.91
N THR A 173 14.94 11.36 -9.85
CA THR A 173 14.94 10.75 -8.51
C THR A 173 13.49 10.57 -8.05
N GLN A 174 13.08 9.32 -7.79
CA GLN A 174 11.73 9.02 -7.34
C GLN A 174 11.45 9.69 -5.98
N PRO A 175 10.29 10.32 -5.76
CA PRO A 175 9.91 10.92 -4.47
C PRO A 175 9.49 9.83 -3.46
N ILE A 176 10.46 9.02 -3.01
CA ILE A 176 10.23 7.86 -2.13
C ILE A 176 9.58 8.26 -0.80
N GLN A 177 9.93 9.43 -0.27
CA GLN A 177 9.36 9.93 0.99
C GLN A 177 7.86 10.15 0.88
N GLU A 178 7.38 10.71 -0.22
CA GLU A 178 5.94 10.95 -0.41
C GLU A 178 5.17 9.64 -0.65
N ILE A 179 5.76 8.72 -1.40
CA ILE A 179 5.21 7.37 -1.60
C ILE A 179 5.12 6.64 -0.25
N ARG A 180 6.16 6.77 0.60
CA ARG A 180 6.19 6.21 1.97
C ARG A 180 5.06 6.78 2.80
N THR A 181 4.87 8.08 2.72
CA THR A 181 3.86 8.79 3.49
C THR A 181 2.44 8.45 3.03
N TYR A 182 2.20 8.25 1.74
CA TYR A 182 0.87 7.93 1.20
C TYR A 182 0.51 6.44 1.28
N PHE A 183 1.37 5.58 0.73
CA PHE A 183 1.13 4.14 0.60
C PHE A 183 1.69 3.33 1.77
N GLY A 184 2.66 3.89 2.49
CA GLY A 184 3.38 3.21 3.55
C GLY A 184 4.77 2.72 3.17
N GLU A 185 5.53 2.29 4.17
CA GLU A 185 6.93 1.85 4.02
C GLU A 185 7.06 0.63 3.13
N LYS A 186 6.13 -0.34 3.19
CA LYS A 186 6.21 -1.55 2.37
C LYS A 186 6.20 -1.25 0.87
N ILE A 187 5.30 -0.38 0.45
CA ILE A 187 5.14 -0.01 -0.97
C ILE A 187 6.28 0.93 -1.38
N ALA A 188 6.67 1.86 -0.50
CA ALA A 188 7.82 2.73 -0.77
C ALA A 188 9.14 1.96 -0.90
N LEU A 189 9.37 0.96 -0.06
CA LEU A 189 10.55 0.11 -0.14
C LEU A 189 10.58 -0.69 -1.44
N TYR A 190 9.43 -1.22 -1.86
CA TYR A 190 9.30 -1.90 -3.15
C TYR A 190 9.73 -0.99 -4.31
N TYR A 191 9.23 0.25 -4.36
CA TYR A 191 9.60 1.19 -5.41
C TYR A 191 11.05 1.67 -5.30
N ALA A 192 11.57 1.90 -4.09
CA ALA A 192 12.97 2.24 -3.87
C ALA A 192 13.91 1.13 -4.39
N TRP A 193 13.58 -0.13 -4.08
CA TRP A 193 14.33 -1.29 -4.57
C TRP A 193 14.23 -1.42 -6.10
N LEU A 194 13.03 -1.22 -6.67
CA LEU A 194 12.82 -1.28 -8.11
C LEU A 194 13.62 -0.19 -8.85
N GLY A 195 13.65 1.04 -8.31
CA GLY A 195 14.45 2.14 -8.84
C GLY A 195 15.94 1.83 -8.82
N TRP A 196 16.44 1.29 -7.72
CA TRP A 196 17.84 0.82 -7.60
C TRP A 196 18.14 -0.28 -8.62
N TYR A 197 17.30 -1.31 -8.70
CA TYR A 197 17.47 -2.44 -9.60
C TYR A 197 17.52 -2.01 -11.07
N THR A 198 16.65 -1.07 -11.46
CA THR A 198 16.62 -0.51 -12.82
C THR A 198 17.92 0.22 -13.17
N ARG A 199 18.51 0.95 -12.22
CA ARG A 199 19.83 1.62 -12.42
C ARG A 199 20.94 0.60 -12.61
N VAL A 200 20.95 -0.48 -11.81
CA VAL A 200 21.94 -1.56 -11.95
C VAL A 200 21.78 -2.28 -13.29
N LEU A 201 20.54 -2.57 -13.71
CA LEU A 201 20.26 -3.15 -15.03
C LEU A 201 20.70 -2.24 -16.17
N LEU A 202 20.50 -0.92 -16.05
CA LEU A 202 20.94 0.04 -17.06
C LEU A 202 22.47 -0.01 -17.23
N ILE A 203 23.23 -0.04 -16.13
CA ILE A 203 24.69 -0.17 -16.17
C ILE A 203 25.10 -1.50 -16.81
N ALA A 204 24.43 -2.60 -16.47
CA ALA A 204 24.69 -3.92 -17.05
C ALA A 204 24.31 -4.02 -18.55
N ALA A 205 23.31 -3.25 -19.00
CA ALA A 205 22.87 -3.24 -20.40
C ALA A 205 23.89 -2.57 -21.33
N VAL A 206 24.65 -1.57 -20.86
CA VAL A 206 25.64 -0.84 -21.67
C VAL A 206 26.63 -1.77 -22.39
N PRO A 207 27.38 -2.68 -21.73
CA PRO A 207 28.31 -3.58 -22.42
C PRO A 207 27.58 -4.55 -23.37
N GLY A 208 26.37 -5.01 -23.00
CA GLY A 208 25.55 -5.87 -23.87
C GLY A 208 25.16 -5.18 -25.17
N CYS A 209 24.72 -3.91 -25.08
CA CYS A 209 24.42 -3.09 -26.25
C CYS A 209 25.66 -2.83 -27.12
N ILE A 210 26.81 -2.56 -26.51
CA ILE A 210 28.08 -2.33 -27.25
C ILE A 210 28.47 -3.59 -28.03
N LEU A 211 28.46 -4.77 -27.39
CA LEU A 211 28.78 -6.04 -28.04
C LEU A 211 27.79 -6.40 -29.15
N PHE A 212 26.50 -6.12 -28.92
CA PHE A 212 25.45 -6.34 -29.92
C PHE A 212 25.66 -5.47 -31.16
N ILE A 213 25.93 -4.17 -30.98
CA ILE A 213 26.22 -3.25 -32.09
C ILE A 213 27.49 -3.66 -32.84
N TYR A 214 28.55 -4.04 -32.12
CA TYR A 214 29.78 -4.56 -32.74
C TYR A 214 29.52 -5.82 -33.58
N GLY A 215 28.70 -6.74 -33.08
CA GLY A 215 28.26 -7.93 -33.82
C GLY A 215 27.51 -7.58 -35.11
N LEU A 216 26.59 -6.61 -35.07
CA LEU A 216 25.85 -6.15 -36.25
C LEU A 216 26.77 -5.55 -37.33
N ILE A 217 27.73 -4.71 -36.92
CA ILE A 217 28.70 -4.10 -37.86
C ILE A 217 29.60 -5.19 -38.49
N SER A 218 30.10 -6.13 -37.68
CA SER A 218 30.94 -7.22 -38.14
C SER A 218 30.21 -8.18 -39.09
N PHE A 219 28.94 -8.50 -38.79
CA PHE A 219 28.10 -9.33 -39.65
C PHE A 219 27.85 -8.68 -41.02
N SER A 220 27.51 -7.39 -41.04
CA SER A 220 27.29 -6.66 -42.30
C SER A 220 28.55 -6.62 -43.17
N SER A 221 29.72 -6.50 -42.56
CA SER A 221 31.00 -6.48 -43.27
C SER A 221 31.36 -7.83 -43.88
N SER A 222 30.90 -8.93 -43.27
CA SER A 222 31.19 -10.29 -43.72
C SER A 222 30.32 -10.72 -44.91
N GLN A 223 29.08 -10.21 -45.00
CA GLN A 223 28.17 -10.48 -46.13
C GLN A 223 28.63 -9.84 -47.44
N ILE A 224 29.42 -8.75 -47.38
CA ILE A 224 29.94 -8.07 -48.58
C ILE A 224 30.97 -8.93 -49.34
N ARG A 225 31.56 -9.96 -48.72
CA ARG A 225 32.48 -10.89 -49.40
C ARG A 225 31.81 -12.06 -50.11
N LEU A 226 30.50 -12.27 -49.92
CA LEU A 226 29.76 -13.36 -50.57
C LEU A 226 28.97 -12.92 -51.82
N VAL A 227 28.98 -11.61 -52.15
CA VAL A 227 28.30 -11.06 -53.34
C VAL A 227 29.21 -11.02 -54.57
N ASP A 228 30.50 -11.34 -54.44
CA ASP A 228 31.35 -11.64 -55.59
C ASP A 228 31.45 -13.16 -55.75
N PRO A 229 30.91 -13.78 -56.81
CA PRO A 229 31.14 -15.19 -57.05
C PRO A 229 32.51 -15.39 -57.73
N PRO A 230 33.54 -15.94 -57.07
CA PRO A 230 34.58 -16.62 -57.81
C PRO A 230 33.98 -17.94 -58.33
N ILE A 231 34.00 -18.07 -59.65
CA ILE A 231 33.67 -19.28 -60.39
C ILE A 231 34.46 -20.46 -59.80
N TYR A 232 33.83 -21.27 -58.96
CA TYR A 232 34.21 -22.66 -58.79
C TYR A 232 32.97 -23.49 -58.43
N LYS A 233 32.75 -24.53 -59.22
CA LYS A 233 31.61 -25.43 -59.11
C LYS A 233 31.66 -26.15 -57.77
N ALA A 234 30.71 -25.89 -56.89
CA ALA A 234 30.39 -26.81 -55.81
C ALA A 234 29.59 -27.99 -56.42
N SER A 235 30.25 -29.11 -56.65
CA SER A 235 29.57 -30.37 -56.95
C SER A 235 28.74 -30.77 -55.73
N HIS A 236 27.43 -30.53 -55.81
CA HIS A 236 26.47 -31.15 -54.91
C HIS A 236 26.47 -32.67 -55.18
N VAL A 237 26.85 -33.45 -54.18
CA VAL A 237 26.54 -34.88 -54.12
C VAL A 237 25.07 -34.99 -53.73
N PRO A 238 24.20 -35.62 -54.54
CA PRO A 238 22.83 -35.88 -54.12
C PRO A 238 22.81 -37.15 -53.27
N THR A 239 22.52 -37.01 -51.98
CA THR A 239 21.95 -38.09 -51.17
C THR A 239 20.51 -38.29 -51.64
N LEU A 240 20.29 -39.28 -52.50
CA LEU A 240 18.95 -39.78 -52.83
C LEU A 240 18.83 -41.21 -52.33
N ASP A 241 17.96 -41.33 -51.34
CA ASP A 241 17.40 -42.53 -50.74
C ASP A 241 16.53 -43.23 -51.79
N LEU A 242 17.02 -44.35 -52.34
CA LEU A 242 16.28 -45.20 -53.28
C LEU A 242 15.40 -46.17 -52.49
N SER A 243 14.27 -45.67 -52.00
CA SER A 243 13.22 -46.50 -51.44
C SER A 243 11.82 -45.86 -51.57
N CYS A 244 11.31 -45.65 -52.79
CA CYS A 244 9.85 -45.65 -53.02
C CYS A 244 9.45 -45.68 -54.50
N GLN A 245 8.50 -46.56 -54.82
CA GLN A 245 7.68 -46.69 -56.05
C GLN A 245 8.40 -47.29 -57.27
N GLU A 246 8.21 -48.55 -57.66
CA GLU A 246 6.97 -49.34 -57.80
C GLU A 246 5.85 -48.55 -58.48
N GLN A 247 5.83 -48.58 -59.81
CA GLN A 247 4.62 -48.77 -60.64
C GLN A 247 4.94 -48.76 -62.15
N ALA A 248 4.41 -49.82 -62.80
CA ALA A 248 4.28 -50.11 -64.24
C ALA A 248 5.48 -50.75 -64.95
#